data_AF-A0A0S8DWS4-F1
#
_entry.id   AF-A0A0S8DWS4-F1
#
_cell.length_a   1.000
_cell.length_b   1.000
_cell.length_c   1.000
_cell.angle_alpha   90.00
_cell.angle_beta   90.00
_cell.angle_gamma   90.00
#
_symmetry.space_group_name_H-M   'P 1'
#
loop_
_entity.id
_entity.type
_entity.pdbx_description
1 polymer ?
#
loop_
_entity_poly.entity_id
_entity_poly.type
_entity_poly.pdbx_seq_one_letter_code
_entity_poly.pdbx_strand_id
1 'polypeptide(L)'
;MPSYRHISHAGNFADVVKHVVLCLLIEALQRDAARICVIDCHAGAGRYDLRSRGAMRKGEWHRGIAKVVDTPTAPSCLAGYRGAVGALNEPGALRFYPGSPRIIRALLRPGDRLIATELSPHEYALLEQEFTDDDQVRLHCGDGYQVLESCLPPAERHGLVLLDPTFQCEDELACVTTALERAVRRWPTGTFAVWYPLDSRPSRVSFHNAIAASGMQRVLVGELSTEPETEQRPLTGCGMLVVNAPPAIAPTMEQALHWLYQRLKVDPRSGVDTRWLVDESPAR
;
A
#
# COMPACT_ATOMS: atom_id res chain seq x y z
N MET A 1 2.55 0.76 -25.19
CA MET A 1 1.49 1.14 -24.24
C MET A 1 1.87 2.47 -23.60
N PRO A 2 0.96 3.44 -23.42
CA PRO A 2 1.32 4.69 -22.76
C PRO A 2 1.71 4.35 -21.32
N SER A 3 2.99 4.56 -20.98
CA SER A 3 3.57 4.17 -19.69
C SER A 3 2.75 4.78 -18.55
N TYR A 4 2.17 3.95 -17.67
CA TYR A 4 1.80 4.44 -16.34
C TYR A 4 3.07 5.05 -15.75
N ARG A 5 3.03 6.33 -15.41
CA ARG A 5 4.13 6.96 -14.70
C ARG A 5 3.62 7.35 -13.34
N HIS A 6 4.06 6.62 -12.31
CA HIS A 6 3.72 6.86 -10.91
C HIS A 6 3.85 8.35 -10.53
N ILE A 7 4.83 9.06 -11.10
CA ILE A 7 5.02 10.52 -10.92
C ILE A 7 3.77 11.38 -11.21
N SER A 8 2.84 10.94 -12.08
CA SER A 8 1.62 11.71 -12.40
C SER A 8 0.53 11.57 -11.34
N HIS A 9 0.65 10.55 -10.48
CA HIS A 9 -0.33 10.17 -9.45
C HIS A 9 0.24 10.23 -8.02
N ALA A 10 1.56 10.42 -7.90
CA ALA A 10 2.29 10.44 -6.65
C ALA A 10 1.62 11.36 -5.62
N GLY A 11 1.26 10.80 -4.47
CA GLY A 11 0.67 11.52 -3.35
C GLY A 11 -0.81 11.86 -3.53
N ASN A 12 -1.50 11.27 -4.50
CA ASN A 12 -2.95 11.38 -4.58
C ASN A 12 -3.65 10.70 -3.37
N PHE A 13 -4.99 10.70 -3.37
CA PHE A 13 -5.76 10.13 -2.26
C PHE A 13 -5.50 8.62 -2.09
N ALA A 14 -5.30 7.89 -3.18
CA ALA A 14 -5.12 6.44 -3.16
C ALA A 14 -3.76 6.05 -2.57
N ASP A 15 -2.71 6.77 -2.96
CA ASP A 15 -1.38 6.66 -2.36
C ASP A 15 -1.43 6.94 -0.85
N VAL A 16 -2.16 7.99 -0.43
CA VAL A 16 -2.33 8.31 1.00
C VAL A 16 -2.99 7.15 1.76
N VAL A 17 -4.08 6.58 1.23
CA VAL A 17 -4.77 5.45 1.87
C VAL A 17 -3.87 4.24 1.98
N LYS A 18 -3.26 3.83 0.86
CA LYS A 18 -2.32 2.70 0.79
C LYS A 18 -1.19 2.84 1.81
N HIS A 19 -0.54 4.00 1.82
CA HIS A 19 0.65 4.23 2.62
C HIS A 19 0.37 4.41 4.11
N VAL A 20 -0.79 4.98 4.48
CA VAL A 20 -1.22 4.98 5.88
C VAL A 20 -1.46 3.55 6.36
N VAL A 21 -2.20 2.74 5.61
CA VAL A 21 -2.43 1.33 5.97
C VAL A 21 -1.12 0.54 6.04
N LEU A 22 -0.19 0.76 5.11
CA LEU A 22 1.15 0.17 5.14
C LEU A 22 1.91 0.50 6.43
N CYS A 23 1.89 1.76 6.87
CA CYS A 23 2.53 2.16 8.12
C CYS A 23 1.90 1.45 9.33
N LEU A 24 0.57 1.40 9.40
CA LEU A 24 -0.15 0.73 10.49
C LEU A 24 0.20 -0.77 10.57
N LEU A 25 0.35 -1.44 9.43
CA LEU A 25 0.72 -2.85 9.37
C LEU A 25 2.15 -3.07 9.86
N ILE A 26 3.09 -2.25 9.43
CA ILE A 26 4.49 -2.34 9.86
C ILE A 26 4.60 -2.14 11.37
N GLU A 27 3.99 -1.07 11.89
CA GLU A 27 4.00 -0.76 13.33
C GLU A 27 3.32 -1.84 14.17
N ALA A 28 2.24 -2.46 13.65
CA ALA A 28 1.60 -3.59 14.32
C ALA A 28 2.54 -4.81 14.39
N LEU A 29 3.17 -5.18 13.28
CA LEU A 29 4.09 -6.32 13.24
C LEU A 29 5.35 -6.10 14.10
N GLN A 30 5.84 -4.87 14.19
CA GLN A 30 6.99 -4.53 15.02
C GLN A 30 6.73 -4.67 16.52
N ARG A 31 5.47 -4.60 16.97
CA ARG A 31 5.11 -4.85 18.38
C ARG A 31 5.24 -6.32 18.77
N ASP A 32 5.00 -7.22 17.82
CA ASP A 32 4.91 -8.65 18.08
C ASP A 32 6.17 -9.43 17.65
N ALA A 33 7.08 -8.80 16.89
CA ALA A 33 8.29 -9.42 16.39
C ALA A 33 9.56 -8.60 16.63
N ALA A 34 10.65 -9.28 17.01
CA ALA A 34 11.96 -8.66 17.21
C ALA A 34 12.56 -8.12 15.89
N ARG A 35 12.28 -8.80 14.77
CA ARG A 35 12.71 -8.41 13.42
C ARG A 35 11.63 -8.78 12.42
N ILE A 36 11.42 -7.93 11.42
CA ILE A 36 10.48 -8.18 10.33
C ILE A 36 11.14 -8.01 8.96
N CYS A 37 10.62 -8.71 7.95
CA CYS A 37 10.92 -8.46 6.55
C CYS A 37 9.68 -7.85 5.86
N VAL A 38 9.85 -6.73 5.17
CA VAL A 38 8.81 -6.18 4.30
C VAL A 38 9.21 -6.44 2.85
N ILE A 39 8.31 -7.03 2.07
CA ILE A 39 8.50 -7.34 0.65
C ILE A 39 7.56 -6.43 -0.15
N ASP A 40 8.12 -5.50 -0.91
CA ASP A 40 7.39 -4.62 -1.82
C ASP A 40 7.54 -5.15 -3.25
N CYS A 41 6.46 -5.69 -3.80
CA CYS A 41 6.51 -6.34 -5.11
C CYS A 41 6.46 -5.36 -6.29
N HIS A 42 6.06 -4.10 -6.06
CA HIS A 42 5.83 -3.10 -7.11
C HIS A 42 6.34 -1.73 -6.62
N ALA A 43 7.66 -1.65 -6.41
CA ALA A 43 8.31 -0.61 -5.63
C ALA A 43 8.32 0.78 -6.29
N GLY A 44 8.23 0.87 -7.62
CA GLY A 44 8.44 2.11 -8.36
C GLY A 44 9.83 2.71 -8.13
N ALA A 45 9.96 4.02 -8.38
CA ALA A 45 11.23 4.74 -8.23
C ALA A 45 11.63 5.09 -6.78
N GLY A 46 10.85 4.69 -5.77
CA GLY A 46 11.12 4.99 -4.36
C GLY A 46 10.76 6.41 -3.90
N ARG A 47 11.04 7.48 -4.66
CA ARG A 47 10.56 8.85 -4.38
C ARG A 47 10.14 9.62 -5.63
N TYR A 48 9.32 10.64 -5.45
CA TYR A 48 8.73 11.42 -6.54
C TYR A 48 8.82 12.93 -6.29
N ASP A 49 9.39 13.72 -7.21
CA ASP A 49 9.40 15.19 -7.12
C ASP A 49 8.04 15.76 -7.58
N LEU A 50 7.26 16.27 -6.63
CA LEU A 50 5.92 16.84 -6.84
C LEU A 50 5.94 18.18 -7.61
N ARG A 51 7.12 18.80 -7.76
CA ARG A 51 7.34 19.98 -8.59
C ARG A 51 7.84 19.64 -9.99
N SER A 52 8.01 18.36 -10.32
CA SER A 52 8.33 17.93 -11.68
C SER A 52 7.18 18.26 -12.64
N ARG A 53 7.50 18.47 -13.92
CA ARG A 53 6.49 18.72 -14.97
C ARG A 53 5.43 17.60 -15.02
N GLY A 54 5.80 16.36 -14.73
CA GLY A 54 4.90 15.21 -14.72
C GLY A 54 3.84 15.30 -13.62
N ALA A 55 4.26 15.61 -12.40
CA ALA A 55 3.38 15.78 -11.24
C ALA A 55 2.49 17.03 -11.39
N MET A 56 3.06 18.16 -11.81
CA MET A 56 2.32 19.42 -11.96
C MET A 56 1.21 19.37 -13.02
N ARG A 57 1.33 18.51 -14.03
CA ARG A 57 0.32 18.38 -15.09
C ARG A 57 -1.04 17.94 -14.55
N LYS A 58 -1.09 17.04 -13.57
CA LYS A 58 -2.35 16.60 -12.93
C LYS A 58 -2.55 17.23 -11.55
N GLY A 59 -1.47 17.45 -10.79
CA GLY A 59 -1.51 18.08 -9.48
C GLY A 59 -2.32 17.30 -8.43
N GLU A 60 -2.48 15.98 -8.58
CA GLU A 60 -3.36 15.17 -7.73
C GLU A 60 -2.95 15.21 -6.25
N TRP A 61 -1.66 15.41 -5.97
CA TRP A 61 -1.12 15.54 -4.62
C TRP A 61 -1.73 16.69 -3.80
N HIS A 62 -2.21 17.76 -4.46
CA HIS A 62 -2.94 18.84 -3.79
C HIS A 62 -4.26 18.36 -3.18
N ARG A 63 -4.88 17.33 -3.75
CA ARG A 63 -6.12 16.73 -3.27
C ARG A 63 -5.88 15.51 -2.37
N GLY A 64 -4.66 14.98 -2.36
CA GLY A 64 -4.20 13.90 -1.48
C GLY A 64 -3.35 14.42 -0.32
N ILE A 65 -2.04 14.15 -0.38
CA ILE A 65 -1.10 14.35 0.73
C ILE A 65 -1.07 15.80 1.27
N ALA A 66 -1.28 16.81 0.43
CA ALA A 66 -1.30 18.21 0.89
C ALA A 66 -2.39 18.48 1.92
N LYS A 67 -3.50 17.73 1.90
CA LYS A 67 -4.59 17.84 2.88
C LYS A 67 -4.32 17.09 4.20
N VAL A 68 -3.22 16.36 4.29
CA VAL A 68 -2.92 15.43 5.40
C VAL A 68 -1.66 15.83 6.15
N VAL A 69 -0.55 16.09 5.45
CA VAL A 69 0.81 16.17 6.03
C VAL A 69 0.94 17.20 7.16
N ASP A 70 0.34 18.38 7.01
CA ASP A 70 0.49 19.50 7.98
C ASP A 70 -0.77 19.77 8.79
N THR A 71 -1.61 18.75 9.01
CA THR A 71 -2.85 18.92 9.80
C THR A 71 -2.59 18.69 11.30
N PRO A 72 -2.73 19.70 12.17
CA PRO A 72 -2.47 19.54 13.61
C PRO A 72 -3.43 18.57 14.30
N THR A 73 -4.65 18.41 13.77
CA THR A 73 -5.68 17.53 14.31
C THR A 73 -5.58 16.09 13.77
N ALA A 74 -4.44 15.69 13.19
CA ALA A 74 -4.24 14.32 12.74
C ALA A 74 -4.13 13.37 13.94
N PRO A 75 -4.80 12.20 13.92
CA PRO A 75 -4.69 11.23 15.00
C PRO A 75 -3.27 10.66 15.06
N SER A 76 -2.86 10.19 16.24
CA SER A 76 -1.50 9.68 16.48
C SER A 76 -1.16 8.47 15.61
N CYS A 77 -2.13 7.68 15.18
CA CYS A 77 -1.92 6.55 14.27
C CYS A 77 -1.41 6.97 12.88
N LEU A 78 -1.49 8.25 12.51
CA LEU A 78 -0.89 8.77 11.27
C LEU A 78 0.56 9.26 11.46
N ALA A 79 1.12 9.18 12.68
CA ALA A 79 2.44 9.74 12.99
C ALA A 79 3.57 9.09 12.17
N GLY A 80 3.59 7.76 12.04
CA GLY A 80 4.58 7.05 11.22
C GLY A 80 4.58 7.51 9.76
N TYR A 81 3.39 7.59 9.16
CA TYR A 81 3.23 8.09 7.79
C TYR A 81 3.67 9.55 7.62
N ARG A 82 3.21 10.44 8.50
CA ARG A 82 3.58 11.87 8.46
C ARG A 82 5.08 12.07 8.70
N GLY A 83 5.68 11.28 9.59
CA GLY A 83 7.11 11.26 9.84
C GLY A 83 7.91 10.83 8.59
N ALA A 84 7.47 9.75 7.91
CA ALA A 84 8.10 9.30 6.68
C ALA A 84 8.04 10.35 5.55
N VAL A 85 6.91 11.05 5.41
CA VAL A 85 6.79 12.17 4.45
C VAL A 85 7.67 13.35 4.87
N GLY A 86 7.65 13.70 6.16
CA GLY A 86 8.48 14.79 6.71
C GLY A 86 9.98 14.55 6.55
N ALA A 87 10.45 13.30 6.65
CA ALA A 87 11.88 12.96 6.53
C ALA A 87 12.49 13.27 5.15
N LEU A 88 11.67 13.39 4.10
CA LEU A 88 12.12 13.76 2.76
C LEU A 88 11.99 15.25 2.44
N ASN A 89 11.49 16.06 3.38
CA ASN A 89 11.06 17.43 3.11
C ASN A 89 11.53 18.39 4.20
N GLU A 90 11.87 19.61 3.80
CA GLU A 90 12.07 20.68 4.77
C GLU A 90 10.75 21.01 5.49
N PRO A 91 10.79 21.41 6.77
CA PRO A 91 9.59 21.80 7.51
C PRO A 91 8.73 22.82 6.75
N GLY A 92 7.45 22.49 6.55
CA GLY A 92 6.49 23.35 5.84
C GLY A 92 6.64 23.39 4.31
N ALA A 93 7.52 22.56 3.72
CA ALA A 93 7.75 22.51 2.29
C ALA A 93 7.54 21.10 1.72
N LEU A 94 6.35 20.84 1.18
CA LEU A 94 6.10 19.61 0.45
C LEU A 94 6.68 19.68 -0.98
N ARG A 95 7.79 18.98 -1.22
CA ARG A 95 8.45 18.85 -2.53
C ARG A 95 8.52 17.41 -2.99
N PHE A 96 8.94 16.49 -2.13
CA PHE A 96 9.09 15.08 -2.47
C PHE A 96 8.00 14.24 -1.81
N TYR A 97 7.43 13.31 -2.57
CA TYR A 97 6.55 12.28 -2.03
C TYR A 97 7.31 10.95 -1.91
N PRO A 98 7.37 10.32 -0.74
CA PRO A 98 7.94 8.99 -0.61
C PRO A 98 6.98 7.95 -1.21
N GLY A 99 7.49 7.11 -2.11
CA GLY A 99 6.81 5.87 -2.48
C GLY A 99 6.90 4.83 -1.36
N SER A 100 6.23 3.69 -1.52
CA SER A 100 6.23 2.62 -0.53
C SER A 100 7.63 2.19 -0.06
N PRO A 101 8.69 2.08 -0.90
CA PRO A 101 10.01 1.70 -0.41
C PRO A 101 10.60 2.69 0.59
N ARG A 102 10.46 4.00 0.33
CA ARG A 102 10.96 5.06 1.24
C ARG A 102 10.16 5.12 2.53
N ILE A 103 8.85 4.88 2.45
CA ILE A 103 7.99 4.80 3.63
C ILE A 103 8.40 3.60 4.49
N ILE A 104 8.49 2.41 3.89
CA ILE A 104 8.91 1.21 4.59
C ILE A 104 10.26 1.45 5.25
N ARG A 105 11.25 1.97 4.49
CA ARG A 105 12.60 2.21 5.01
C ARG A 105 12.63 3.17 6.20
N ALA A 106 11.80 4.22 6.19
CA ALA A 106 11.69 5.18 7.27
C ALA A 106 11.13 4.56 8.57
N LEU A 107 10.37 3.47 8.46
CA LEU A 107 9.80 2.73 9.60
C LEU A 107 10.65 1.55 10.07
N LEU A 108 11.62 1.08 9.28
CA LEU A 108 12.45 -0.08 9.66
C LEU A 108 13.32 0.23 10.90
N ARG A 109 13.37 -0.72 11.84
CA ARG A 109 14.30 -0.71 12.98
C ARG A 109 15.62 -1.38 12.58
N PRO A 110 16.69 -1.22 13.37
CA PRO A 110 17.91 -2.01 13.18
C PRO A 110 17.61 -3.52 13.16
N GLY A 111 17.98 -4.18 12.05
CA GLY A 111 17.78 -5.61 11.85
C GLY A 111 16.47 -6.01 11.16
N ASP A 112 15.53 -5.09 10.96
CA ASP A 112 14.44 -5.29 10.00
C ASP A 112 15.00 -5.21 8.56
N ARG A 113 14.31 -5.77 7.55
CA ARG A 113 14.75 -5.73 6.15
C ARG A 113 13.63 -5.34 5.19
N LEU A 114 14.01 -4.68 4.09
CA LEU A 114 13.18 -4.43 2.92
C LEU A 114 13.71 -5.24 1.73
N ILE A 115 12.82 -5.96 1.06
CA ILE A 115 13.05 -6.50 -0.29
C ILE A 115 12.11 -5.76 -1.22
N ALA A 116 12.64 -5.03 -2.20
CA ALA A 116 11.84 -4.24 -3.14
C ALA A 116 12.08 -4.70 -4.58
N THR A 117 11.01 -4.89 -5.35
CA THR A 117 11.07 -5.33 -6.74
C THR A 117 10.44 -4.29 -7.65
N GLU A 118 11.10 -4.00 -8.77
CA GLU A 118 10.58 -3.11 -9.82
C GLU A 118 10.81 -3.72 -11.20
N LEU A 119 9.77 -3.70 -12.03
CA LEU A 119 9.78 -4.31 -13.36
C LEU A 119 10.44 -3.38 -14.40
N SER A 120 10.16 -2.08 -14.33
CA SER A 120 10.68 -1.07 -15.25
C SER A 120 12.16 -0.82 -14.99
N PRO A 121 13.06 -1.10 -15.95
CA PRO A 121 14.50 -0.85 -15.76
C PRO A 121 14.81 0.63 -15.48
N HIS A 122 13.99 1.55 -15.99
CA HIS A 122 14.13 2.99 -15.72
C HIS A 122 13.80 3.34 -14.26
N GLU A 123 12.66 2.85 -13.75
CA GLU A 123 12.27 3.11 -12.36
C GLU A 123 13.19 2.37 -11.39
N TYR A 124 13.63 1.16 -11.75
CA TYR A 124 14.63 0.39 -10.98
C TYR A 124 15.95 1.14 -10.82
N ALA A 125 16.48 1.75 -11.90
CA ALA A 125 17.71 2.52 -11.81
C ALA A 125 17.58 3.74 -10.86
N LEU A 126 16.38 4.34 -10.78
CA LEU A 126 16.09 5.39 -9.79
C LEU A 126 16.01 4.79 -8.38
N LEU A 127 15.34 3.65 -8.23
CA LEU A 127 15.23 2.93 -6.95
C LEU A 127 16.60 2.53 -6.39
N GLU A 128 17.54 2.07 -7.23
CA GLU A 128 18.92 1.78 -6.83
C GLU A 128 19.66 3.02 -6.30
N GLN A 129 19.47 4.17 -6.95
CA GLN A 129 20.05 5.44 -6.48
C GLN A 129 19.47 5.86 -5.12
N GLU A 130 18.21 5.53 -4.84
CA GLU A 130 17.58 5.87 -3.56
C GLU A 130 18.18 5.09 -2.38
N PHE A 131 18.59 3.84 -2.59
CA PHE A 131 19.03 2.92 -1.53
C PHE A 131 20.48 2.46 -1.70
N THR A 132 21.31 3.28 -2.35
CA THR A 132 22.75 3.04 -2.45
C THR A 132 23.35 2.93 -1.05
N ASP A 133 24.13 1.87 -0.82
CA ASP A 133 24.80 1.56 0.45
C ASP A 133 23.87 1.32 1.67
N ASP A 134 22.59 1.01 1.45
CA ASP A 134 21.64 0.66 2.51
C ASP A 134 21.57 -0.87 2.73
N ASP A 135 22.26 -1.36 3.74
CA ASP A 135 22.40 -2.79 4.05
C ASP A 135 21.09 -3.48 4.47
N GLN A 136 20.08 -2.71 4.87
CA GLN A 136 18.74 -3.21 5.20
C GLN A 136 17.86 -3.42 3.95
N VAL A 137 18.29 -2.95 2.77
CA VAL A 137 17.48 -2.96 1.54
C VAL A 137 18.09 -3.90 0.51
N ARG A 138 17.26 -4.77 -0.07
CA ARG A 138 17.61 -5.59 -1.23
C ARG A 138 16.69 -5.26 -2.39
N LEU A 139 17.27 -5.02 -3.56
CA LEU A 139 16.55 -4.60 -4.75
C LEU A 139 16.59 -5.68 -5.82
N HIS A 140 15.46 -5.92 -6.48
CA HIS A 140 15.35 -6.81 -7.63
C HIS A 140 14.76 -6.08 -8.83
N CYS A 141 15.39 -6.23 -10.00
CA CYS A 141 14.80 -5.80 -11.27
C CYS A 141 14.07 -7.00 -11.89
N GLY A 142 12.75 -6.93 -12.01
CA GLY A 142 11.97 -8.03 -12.57
C GLY A 142 10.49 -8.01 -12.21
N ASP A 143 9.79 -9.09 -12.58
CA ASP A 143 8.38 -9.25 -12.27
C ASP A 143 8.17 -9.53 -10.77
N GLY A 144 7.38 -8.67 -10.12
CA GLY A 144 7.12 -8.74 -8.68
C GLY A 144 6.50 -10.05 -8.22
N TYR A 145 5.61 -10.65 -9.01
CA TYR A 145 4.98 -11.93 -8.66
C TYR A 145 5.98 -13.09 -8.75
N GLN A 146 6.86 -13.07 -9.75
CA GLN A 146 7.90 -14.10 -9.90
C GLN A 146 8.96 -14.00 -8.81
N VAL A 147 9.43 -12.78 -8.52
CA VAL A 147 10.45 -12.57 -7.48
C VAL A 147 9.89 -12.95 -6.10
N LEU A 148 8.62 -12.64 -5.82
CA LEU A 148 7.95 -12.97 -4.56
C LEU A 148 8.08 -14.45 -4.20
N GLU A 149 7.88 -15.38 -5.16
CA GLU A 149 7.96 -16.82 -4.88
C GLU A 149 9.33 -17.25 -4.33
N SER A 150 10.41 -16.58 -4.76
CA SER A 150 11.78 -16.84 -4.30
C SER A 150 12.11 -16.19 -2.94
N CYS A 151 11.38 -15.13 -2.57
CA CYS A 151 11.58 -14.41 -1.31
C CYS A 151 10.81 -15.04 -0.14
N LEU A 152 9.90 -15.98 -0.41
CA LEU A 152 9.01 -16.57 0.59
C LEU A 152 9.42 -18.00 1.01
N PRO A 153 9.38 -18.31 2.31
CA PRO A 153 9.26 -17.38 3.45
C PRO A 153 10.59 -16.63 3.71
N PRO A 154 10.53 -15.39 4.23
CA PRO A 154 11.74 -14.66 4.59
C PRO A 154 12.45 -15.29 5.79
N ALA A 155 13.72 -14.96 5.99
CA ALA A 155 14.54 -15.53 7.07
C ALA A 155 13.99 -15.18 8.47
N GLU A 156 13.37 -14.00 8.62
CA GLU A 156 12.75 -13.47 9.82
C GLU A 156 11.52 -14.26 10.25
N ARG A 157 10.87 -14.96 9.30
CA ARG A 157 9.59 -15.67 9.47
C ARG A 157 8.42 -14.79 9.96
N HIS A 158 8.64 -13.48 10.09
CA HIS A 158 7.68 -12.44 10.42
C HIS A 158 7.84 -11.30 9.42
N GLY A 159 6.73 -10.72 8.98
CA GLY A 159 6.81 -9.70 7.95
C GLY A 159 5.52 -9.47 7.18
N LEU A 160 5.65 -8.59 6.19
CA LEU A 160 4.58 -8.07 5.36
C LEU A 160 4.95 -8.19 3.89
N VAL A 161 4.01 -8.65 3.06
CA VAL A 161 4.10 -8.54 1.60
C VAL A 161 3.12 -7.46 1.13
N LEU A 162 3.59 -6.51 0.33
CA LEU A 162 2.77 -5.49 -0.34
C LEU A 162 2.64 -5.83 -1.83
N LEU A 163 1.40 -6.00 -2.28
CA LEU A 163 1.02 -6.14 -3.68
C LEU A 163 0.27 -4.88 -4.11
N ASP A 164 0.93 -4.03 -4.89
CA ASP A 164 0.41 -2.77 -5.43
C ASP A 164 0.61 -2.68 -6.94
N PRO A 165 -0.03 -3.56 -7.72
CA PRO A 165 0.13 -3.54 -9.16
C PRO A 165 -0.58 -2.33 -9.79
N THR A 166 -0.29 -2.07 -11.06
CA THR A 166 -0.79 -0.86 -11.75
C THR A 166 -2.24 -0.94 -12.21
N PHE A 167 -2.86 -2.13 -12.21
CA PHE A 167 -4.24 -2.38 -12.71
C PHE A 167 -4.48 -1.82 -14.12
N GLN A 168 -3.51 -2.03 -15.02
CA GLN A 168 -3.62 -1.65 -16.44
C GLN A 168 -4.17 -2.77 -17.32
N CYS A 169 -4.22 -4.00 -16.82
CA CYS A 169 -4.75 -5.16 -17.53
C CYS A 169 -6.13 -5.56 -16.97
N GLU A 170 -7.04 -6.01 -17.83
CA GLU A 170 -8.41 -6.39 -17.43
C GLU A 170 -8.43 -7.51 -16.37
N ASP A 171 -7.49 -8.45 -16.44
CA ASP A 171 -7.41 -9.61 -15.55
C ASP A 171 -6.51 -9.41 -14.32
N GLU A 172 -6.08 -8.18 -14.01
CA GLU A 172 -5.04 -7.96 -13.00
C GLU A 172 -5.48 -8.36 -11.58
N LEU A 173 -6.77 -8.22 -11.23
CA LEU A 173 -7.32 -8.75 -9.97
C LEU A 173 -7.26 -10.28 -9.89
N ALA A 174 -7.44 -10.99 -11.01
CA ALA A 174 -7.32 -12.44 -11.06
C ALA A 174 -5.84 -12.89 -10.92
N CYS A 175 -4.92 -12.16 -11.56
CA CYS A 175 -3.48 -12.37 -11.40
C CYS A 175 -3.05 -12.19 -9.93
N VAL A 176 -3.47 -11.09 -9.29
CA VAL A 176 -3.20 -10.81 -7.87
C VAL A 176 -3.77 -11.91 -6.98
N THR A 177 -5.01 -12.34 -7.23
CA THR A 177 -5.66 -13.42 -6.45
C THR A 177 -4.83 -14.70 -6.53
N THR A 178 -4.41 -15.10 -7.73
CA THR A 178 -3.59 -16.30 -7.95
C THR A 178 -2.23 -16.19 -7.24
N ALA A 179 -1.57 -15.04 -7.36
CA ALA A 179 -0.28 -14.80 -6.70
C ALA A 179 -0.41 -14.83 -5.17
N LEU A 180 -1.46 -14.21 -4.63
CA LEU A 180 -1.75 -14.19 -3.20
C LEU A 180 -2.02 -15.61 -2.65
N GLU A 181 -2.81 -16.43 -3.36
CA GLU A 181 -3.04 -17.84 -2.98
C GLU A 181 -1.75 -18.66 -2.92
N ARG A 182 -0.85 -18.47 -3.89
CA ARG A 182 0.47 -19.14 -3.88
C ARG A 182 1.33 -18.64 -2.74
N ALA A 183 1.36 -17.33 -2.52
CA ALA A 183 2.15 -16.69 -1.47
C ALA A 183 1.70 -17.14 -0.07
N VAL A 184 0.39 -17.13 0.20
CA VAL A 184 -0.19 -17.62 1.47
C VAL A 184 0.09 -19.11 1.65
N ARG A 185 -0.04 -19.94 0.61
CA ARG A 185 0.29 -21.38 0.70
C ARG A 185 1.77 -21.61 1.04
N ARG A 186 2.66 -20.78 0.49
CA ARG A 186 4.11 -20.84 0.72
C ARG A 186 4.49 -20.36 2.11
N TRP A 187 3.81 -19.33 2.60
CA TRP A 187 4.04 -18.75 3.92
C TRP A 187 2.72 -18.42 4.64
N PRO A 188 2.08 -19.43 5.27
CA PRO A 188 0.74 -19.28 5.84
C PRO A 188 0.62 -18.29 6.99
N THR A 189 1.73 -17.94 7.64
CA THR A 189 1.76 -17.02 8.79
C THR A 189 2.15 -15.59 8.41
N GLY A 190 2.51 -15.33 7.15
CA GLY A 190 2.83 -13.99 6.68
C GLY A 190 1.59 -13.09 6.61
N THR A 191 1.79 -11.79 6.81
CA THR A 191 0.74 -10.79 6.51
C THR A 191 0.89 -10.35 5.06
N PHE A 192 -0.22 -10.30 4.32
CA PHE A 192 -0.23 -9.92 2.91
C PHE A 192 -1.21 -8.78 2.70
N ALA A 193 -0.76 -7.66 2.15
CA ALA A 193 -1.58 -6.49 1.85
C ALA A 193 -1.66 -6.27 0.35
N VAL A 194 -2.88 -6.12 -0.15
CA VAL A 194 -3.20 -5.89 -1.56
C VAL A 194 -3.89 -4.55 -1.68
N TRP A 195 -3.31 -3.63 -2.45
CA TRP A 195 -3.99 -2.44 -2.91
C TRP A 195 -4.84 -2.76 -4.15
N TYR A 196 -6.02 -2.15 -4.27
CA TYR A 196 -6.84 -2.26 -5.47
C TYR A 196 -7.73 -1.02 -5.71
N PRO A 197 -8.05 -0.69 -6.98
CA PRO A 197 -8.93 0.43 -7.33
C PRO A 197 -10.42 0.12 -7.08
N LEU A 198 -11.21 1.16 -6.82
CA LEU A 198 -12.68 1.11 -6.85
C LEU A 198 -13.18 1.80 -8.13
N ASP A 199 -13.09 1.07 -9.24
CA ASP A 199 -13.47 1.49 -10.60
C ASP A 199 -14.59 0.63 -11.21
N SER A 200 -14.69 -0.64 -10.79
CA SER A 200 -15.68 -1.61 -11.25
C SER A 200 -16.28 -2.39 -10.09
N ARG A 201 -17.57 -2.13 -9.79
CA ARG A 201 -18.31 -2.86 -8.75
C ARG A 201 -18.30 -4.38 -8.99
N PRO A 202 -18.58 -4.89 -10.21
CA PRO A 202 -18.54 -6.33 -10.47
C PRO A 202 -17.17 -6.95 -10.22
N SER A 203 -16.09 -6.29 -10.66
CA SER A 203 -14.72 -6.79 -10.49
C SER A 203 -14.34 -6.84 -9.01
N ARG A 204 -14.68 -5.80 -8.23
CA ARG A 204 -14.50 -5.78 -6.77
C ARG A 204 -15.23 -6.91 -6.06
N VAL A 205 -16.52 -7.10 -6.38
CA VAL A 205 -17.33 -8.16 -5.74
C VAL A 205 -16.78 -9.54 -6.08
N SER A 206 -16.42 -9.79 -7.33
CA SER A 206 -15.80 -11.05 -7.75
C SER A 206 -14.47 -11.30 -7.04
N PHE A 207 -13.64 -10.27 -6.88
CA PHE A 207 -12.39 -10.35 -6.14
C PHE A 207 -12.62 -10.73 -4.67
N HIS A 208 -13.52 -10.04 -3.96
CA HIS A 208 -13.84 -10.36 -2.56
C HIS A 208 -14.41 -11.76 -2.40
N ASN A 209 -15.31 -12.19 -3.31
CA ASN A 209 -15.86 -13.53 -3.28
C ASN A 209 -14.80 -14.62 -3.51
N ALA A 210 -13.86 -14.39 -4.44
CA ALA A 210 -12.75 -15.30 -4.68
C ALA A 210 -11.85 -15.44 -3.44
N ILE A 211 -11.51 -14.32 -2.79
CA ILE A 211 -10.73 -14.35 -1.54
C ILE A 211 -11.49 -15.07 -0.42
N ALA A 212 -12.78 -14.81 -0.25
CA ALA A 212 -13.59 -15.50 0.77
C ALA A 212 -13.67 -17.02 0.53
N ALA A 213 -13.69 -17.44 -0.74
CA ALA A 213 -13.72 -18.85 -1.13
C ALA A 213 -12.34 -19.55 -1.08
N SER A 214 -11.23 -18.80 -0.98
CA SER A 214 -9.86 -19.33 -1.03
C SER A 214 -9.42 -20.11 0.22
N GLY A 215 -10.18 -20.01 1.31
CA GLY A 215 -9.84 -20.58 2.61
C GLY A 215 -8.90 -19.72 3.47
N MET A 216 -8.43 -18.58 2.97
CA MET A 216 -7.70 -17.58 3.75
C MET A 216 -8.49 -17.13 4.99
N GLN A 217 -7.80 -16.86 6.08
CA GLN A 217 -8.40 -16.44 7.35
C GLN A 217 -7.93 -15.03 7.73
N ARG A 218 -8.68 -14.36 8.61
CA ARG A 218 -8.37 -13.01 9.08
C ARG A 218 -8.12 -12.04 7.93
N VAL A 219 -9.11 -11.97 7.05
CA VAL A 219 -9.06 -11.07 5.90
C VAL A 219 -9.76 -9.78 6.28
N LEU A 220 -8.98 -8.73 6.53
CA LEU A 220 -9.48 -7.38 6.83
C LEU A 220 -9.52 -6.56 5.53
N VAL A 221 -10.60 -5.81 5.32
CA VAL A 221 -10.74 -4.90 4.18
C VAL A 221 -10.98 -3.49 4.70
N GLY A 222 -10.19 -2.54 4.20
CA GLY A 222 -10.39 -1.11 4.39
C GLY A 222 -10.57 -0.41 3.05
N GLU A 223 -11.71 0.23 2.83
CA GLU A 223 -12.05 0.90 1.56
C GLU A 223 -12.38 2.37 1.80
N LEU A 224 -11.93 3.24 0.89
CA LEU A 224 -12.25 4.66 0.90
C LEU A 224 -12.56 5.12 -0.51
N SER A 225 -13.71 5.78 -0.66
CA SER A 225 -14.10 6.47 -1.89
C SER A 225 -14.16 7.97 -1.65
N THR A 226 -13.72 8.76 -2.62
CA THR A 226 -13.79 10.22 -2.58
C THR A 226 -15.05 10.75 -3.28
N GLU A 227 -15.63 9.94 -4.17
CA GLU A 227 -16.83 10.22 -4.95
C GLU A 227 -17.72 8.96 -5.00
N PRO A 228 -19.00 9.07 -5.36
CA PRO A 228 -19.86 7.90 -5.53
C PRO A 228 -19.36 7.03 -6.68
N GLU A 229 -19.56 5.73 -6.58
CA GLU A 229 -19.25 4.76 -7.63
C GLU A 229 -20.07 5.10 -8.90
N THR A 230 -19.41 5.17 -10.05
CA THR A 230 -20.06 5.45 -11.34
C THR A 230 -19.49 4.52 -12.40
N GLU A 231 -20.28 4.13 -13.40
CA GLU A 231 -19.84 3.27 -14.51
C GLU A 231 -18.85 3.99 -15.48
N GLN A 232 -18.64 5.30 -15.33
CA GLN A 232 -17.94 6.13 -16.31
C GLN A 232 -16.65 6.81 -15.78
N ARG A 233 -16.36 6.75 -14.48
CA ARG A 233 -15.15 7.38 -13.90
C ARG A 233 -14.07 6.34 -13.58
N PRO A 234 -12.82 6.56 -14.01
CA PRO A 234 -11.78 5.54 -13.96
C PRO A 234 -11.24 5.24 -12.56
N LEU A 235 -11.47 6.08 -11.54
CA LEU A 235 -11.10 5.77 -10.14
C LEU A 235 -11.89 6.66 -9.17
N THR A 236 -12.88 6.09 -8.48
CA THR A 236 -13.70 6.82 -7.48
C THR A 236 -13.25 6.58 -6.04
N GLY A 237 -12.40 5.58 -5.83
CA GLY A 237 -11.87 5.18 -4.55
C GLY A 237 -10.80 4.10 -4.67
N CYS A 238 -10.33 3.60 -3.55
CA CYS A 238 -9.40 2.47 -3.47
C CYS A 238 -9.67 1.62 -2.22
N GLY A 239 -9.12 0.41 -2.20
CA GLY A 239 -9.14 -0.47 -1.04
C GLY A 239 -7.77 -1.06 -0.71
N MET A 240 -7.65 -1.50 0.53
CA MET A 240 -6.59 -2.34 1.04
C MET A 240 -7.22 -3.63 1.59
N LEU A 241 -6.88 -4.77 1.01
CA LEU A 241 -7.23 -6.08 1.53
C LEU A 241 -6.01 -6.68 2.23
N VAL A 242 -6.18 -7.12 3.47
CA VAL A 242 -5.09 -7.64 4.30
C VAL A 242 -5.42 -9.05 4.77
N VAL A 243 -4.67 -10.04 4.29
CA VAL A 243 -4.74 -11.43 4.76
C VAL A 243 -3.82 -11.62 5.96
N ASN A 244 -4.25 -12.41 6.94
CA ASN A 244 -3.57 -12.55 8.22
C ASN A 244 -3.34 -11.18 8.89
N ALA A 245 -4.36 -10.32 8.84
CA ALA A 245 -4.29 -9.03 9.50
C ALA A 245 -4.15 -9.22 11.02
N PRO A 246 -3.19 -8.55 11.69
CA PRO A 246 -3.12 -8.54 13.15
C PRO A 246 -4.44 -8.00 13.73
N PRO A 247 -5.18 -8.71 14.60
CA PRO A 247 -6.52 -8.29 15.02
C PRO A 247 -6.57 -6.87 15.60
N ALA A 248 -5.51 -6.46 16.30
CA ALA A 248 -5.38 -5.13 16.87
C ALA A 248 -5.36 -3.98 15.84
N ILE A 249 -5.15 -4.26 14.55
CA ILE A 249 -5.09 -3.22 13.51
C ILE A 249 -6.47 -2.71 13.10
N ALA A 250 -7.52 -3.53 13.20
CA ALA A 250 -8.85 -3.18 12.71
C ALA A 250 -9.39 -1.84 13.25
N PRO A 251 -9.43 -1.60 14.58
CA PRO A 251 -9.90 -0.32 15.11
C PRO A 251 -9.00 0.86 14.72
N THR A 252 -7.68 0.65 14.63
CA THR A 252 -6.74 1.71 14.23
C THR A 252 -6.88 2.05 12.75
N MET A 253 -7.07 1.06 11.89
CA MET A 253 -7.35 1.24 10.47
C MET A 253 -8.67 1.98 10.27
N GLU A 254 -9.72 1.59 10.97
CA GLU A 254 -11.02 2.25 10.91
C GLU A 254 -10.91 3.73 11.31
N GLN A 255 -10.23 4.03 12.44
CA GLN A 255 -10.00 5.40 12.89
C GLN A 255 -9.23 6.23 11.84
N ALA A 256 -8.16 5.66 11.28
CA ALA A 256 -7.33 6.31 10.28
C ALA A 256 -8.12 6.60 8.99
N LEU A 257 -8.84 5.60 8.46
CA LEU A 257 -9.61 5.74 7.23
C LEU A 257 -10.78 6.73 7.40
N HIS A 258 -11.48 6.71 8.54
CA HIS A 258 -12.52 7.71 8.83
C HIS A 258 -11.95 9.13 8.85
N TRP A 259 -10.80 9.34 9.49
CA TRP A 259 -10.16 10.65 9.51
C TRP A 259 -9.71 11.09 8.11
N LEU A 260 -9.09 10.19 7.34
CA LEU A 260 -8.70 10.44 5.96
C LEU A 260 -9.91 10.80 5.10
N TYR A 261 -11.03 10.08 5.24
CA TYR A 261 -12.26 10.35 4.51
C TYR A 261 -12.74 11.79 4.74
N GLN A 262 -12.73 12.30 5.98
CA GLN A 262 -13.12 13.69 6.25
C GLN A 262 -12.23 14.73 5.55
N ARG A 263 -10.97 14.39 5.24
CA ARG A 263 -10.03 15.27 4.54
C ARG A 263 -10.11 15.12 3.01
N LEU A 264 -10.27 13.89 2.55
CA LEU A 264 -10.10 13.53 1.15
C LEU A 264 -11.39 13.52 0.35
N LYS A 265 -12.57 13.35 0.99
CA LYS A 265 -13.86 13.30 0.29
C LYS A 265 -14.07 14.52 -0.60
N VAL A 266 -14.58 14.27 -1.79
CA VAL A 266 -14.98 15.28 -2.78
C VAL A 266 -16.51 15.41 -2.78
N ASP A 267 -17.22 14.30 -2.69
CA ASP A 267 -18.68 14.25 -2.61
C ASP A 267 -19.12 13.58 -1.28
N PRO A 268 -20.04 14.17 -0.51
CA PRO A 268 -20.50 13.59 0.76
C PRO A 268 -21.29 12.28 0.61
N ARG A 269 -21.70 11.91 -0.62
CA ARG A 269 -22.36 10.61 -0.92
C ARG A 269 -21.35 9.48 -1.14
N SER A 270 -20.05 9.78 -1.13
CA SER A 270 -19.00 8.77 -1.05
C SER A 270 -18.93 8.16 0.36
N GLY A 271 -18.22 7.04 0.51
CA GLY A 271 -18.12 6.31 1.77
C GLY A 271 -16.71 5.84 2.10
N VAL A 272 -16.58 5.41 3.35
CA VAL A 272 -15.44 4.71 3.92
C VAL A 272 -15.97 3.50 4.68
N ASP A 273 -15.27 2.38 4.59
CA ASP A 273 -15.67 1.16 5.27
C ASP A 273 -14.43 0.39 5.77
N THR A 274 -14.58 -0.30 6.89
CA THR A 274 -13.56 -1.19 7.45
C THR A 274 -14.27 -2.40 8.03
N ARG A 275 -14.01 -3.58 7.46
CA ARG A 275 -14.74 -4.82 7.81
C ARG A 275 -13.84 -6.04 7.69
N TRP A 276 -14.13 -7.06 8.49
CA TRP A 276 -13.61 -8.39 8.25
C TRP A 276 -14.40 -9.04 7.11
N LEU A 277 -13.70 -9.36 6.02
CA LEU A 277 -14.26 -10.15 4.92
C LEU A 277 -14.33 -11.64 5.31
N VAL A 278 -13.32 -12.10 6.05
CA VAL A 278 -13.27 -13.44 6.65
C VAL A 278 -12.74 -13.30 8.07
N ASP A 279 -13.58 -13.62 9.05
CA ASP A 279 -13.20 -13.70 10.47
C ASP A 279 -12.33 -14.94 10.74
N GLU A 280 -11.75 -15.05 11.94
CA GLU A 280 -11.21 -16.34 12.38
C GLU A 280 -12.36 -17.36 12.45
N SER A 281 -12.32 -18.39 11.60
CA SER A 281 -13.10 -19.59 11.88
C SER A 281 -12.58 -20.16 13.21
N PRO A 282 -13.44 -20.50 14.20
CA PRO A 282 -12.97 -21.24 15.36
C PRO A 282 -12.27 -22.49 14.86
N ALA A 283 -11.02 -22.71 15.29
CA ALA A 283 -10.26 -23.91 14.97
C ALA A 283 -11.15 -25.13 15.27
N ARG A 284 -11.44 -25.94 14.25
CA ARG A 284 -12.13 -27.22 14.43
C ARG A 284 -11.21 -28.23 15.10
#